data_AF-A0A6L5X1Y9-F1
#
_entry.id   AF-A0A6L5X1Y9-F1
#
_cell.length_a   1.000
_cell.length_b   1.000
_cell.length_c   1.000
_cell.angle_alpha   90.00
_cell.angle_beta   90.00
_cell.angle_gamma   90.00
#
_symmetry.space_group_name_H-M   'P 1'
#
loop_
_entity.id
_entity.type
_entity.pdbx_description
1 polymer ?
#
loop_
_entity_poly.entity_id
_entity_poly.type
_entity_poly.pdbx_seq_one_letter_code
_entity_poly.pdbx_strand_id
1 'polypeptide(L)' 'MLDPVTMLEYVMADSDSVQVKTALSIAIDAVKKQTAPNVRRSFKCPTCGSTITMFDHYCRECGQKLPRWEGWS' A
#
# COMPACT_ATOMS: atom_id res chain seq x y z
N MET A 1 3.04 4.91 14.62
CA MET A 1 2.62 3.50 14.64
C MET A 1 3.21 2.86 13.40
N LEU A 2 4.10 1.88 13.54
CA LEU A 2 4.69 1.19 12.38
C LEU A 2 3.60 0.37 11.68
N ASP A 3 3.64 0.29 10.36
CA ASP A 3 2.74 -0.59 9.62
C ASP A 3 3.08 -2.07 9.95
N PRO A 4 2.13 -2.99 9.78
CA PRO A 4 2.33 -4.38 10.19
C PRO A 4 3.44 -5.11 9.43
N VAL A 5 3.79 -4.68 8.21
CA VAL A 5 4.93 -5.28 7.47
C VAL A 5 6.24 -4.84 8.10
N THR A 6 6.39 -3.53 8.39
CA THR A 6 7.58 -3.00 9.04
C THR A 6 7.80 -3.60 10.43
N MET A 7 6.74 -3.86 11.20
CA MET A 7 6.88 -4.57 12.48
C MET A 7 7.43 -5.99 12.31
N LEU A 8 6.95 -6.74 11.32
CA LEU A 8 7.41 -8.11 11.07
C LEU A 8 8.85 -8.11 10.55
N GLU A 9 9.22 -7.20 9.66
CA GLU A 9 10.60 -7.07 9.16
C GLU A 9 11.58 -6.76 10.30
N TYR A 10 11.20 -5.91 11.25
CA TYR A 10 11.99 -5.60 12.44
C TYR A 10 12.21 -6.85 13.32
N VAL A 11 11.14 -7.58 13.64
CA VAL A 11 11.23 -8.84 14.41
C VAL A 11 12.10 -9.89 13.70
N MET A 12 12.09 -9.90 12.37
CA MET A 12 12.87 -10.82 11.55
C MET A 12 14.36 -10.51 11.57
N ALA A 13 14.71 -9.22 11.66
CA ALA A 13 16.09 -8.75 11.78
C ALA A 13 16.69 -9.07 13.16
N ASP A 14 15.89 -8.98 14.23
CA ASP A 14 16.33 -9.21 15.62
C ASP A 14 16.42 -10.70 16.03
N SER A 15 15.84 -11.62 15.25
CA SER A 15 15.89 -13.06 15.55
C SER A 15 17.17 -13.72 15.02
N ASP A 16 17.81 -14.59 15.79
CA ASP A 16 18.94 -15.42 15.31
C ASP A 16 18.52 -16.82 14.82
N SER A 17 17.29 -17.26 15.12
CA SER A 17 16.81 -18.56 14.66
C SER A 17 16.47 -18.55 13.17
N VAL A 18 17.10 -19.46 12.42
CA VAL A 18 16.83 -19.68 10.99
C VAL A 18 15.36 -20.06 10.77
N GLN A 19 14.81 -20.93 11.63
CA GLN A 19 13.42 -21.37 11.55
C GLN A 19 12.44 -20.21 11.72
N VAL A 20 12.72 -19.29 12.64
CA VAL A 20 11.90 -18.09 12.87
C VAL A 20 11.96 -17.16 11.66
N LYS A 21 13.15 -16.93 11.08
CA LYS A 21 13.30 -16.10 9.86
C LYS A 21 12.50 -16.67 8.69
N THR A 22 12.54 -17.99 8.48
CA THR A 22 11.77 -18.64 7.40
C THR A 22 10.27 -18.54 7.63
N ALA A 23 9.79 -18.74 8.85
CA ALA A 23 8.36 -18.59 9.14
C ALA A 23 7.89 -17.14 8.94
N LEU A 24 8.72 -16.18 9.33
CA LEU A 24 8.38 -14.76 9.27
C LEU A 24 8.45 -14.21 7.84
N SER A 25 9.31 -14.73 6.97
CA SER A 25 9.31 -14.34 5.56
C SER A 25 8.01 -14.75 4.86
N ILE A 26 7.50 -15.95 5.15
CA ILE A 26 6.20 -16.42 4.64
C ILE A 26 5.06 -15.51 5.15
N ALA A 27 5.10 -15.14 6.43
CA ALA A 27 4.10 -14.26 7.03
C ALA A 27 4.14 -12.85 6.41
N ILE A 28 5.34 -12.29 6.21
CA ILE A 28 5.52 -10.98 5.57
C ILE A 28 4.93 -10.99 4.16
N ASP A 29 5.19 -12.01 3.36
CA ASP A 29 4.63 -12.11 1.99
C ASP A 29 3.10 -12.19 2.01
N ALA A 30 2.53 -12.95 2.93
CA ALA A 30 1.09 -13.05 3.10
C ALA A 30 0.47 -11.71 3.53
N VAL A 31 1.10 -10.97 4.45
CA VAL A 31 0.62 -9.66 4.91
C VAL A 31 0.79 -8.61 3.82
N LYS A 32 1.93 -8.56 3.10
CA LYS A 32 2.15 -7.68 1.94
C LYS A 32 1.03 -7.83 0.91
N LYS A 33 0.58 -9.06 0.66
CA LYS A 33 -0.55 -9.33 -0.26
C LYS A 33 -1.89 -8.81 0.26
N GLN A 34 -2.11 -8.81 1.57
CA GLN A 34 -3.35 -8.33 2.19
C GLN A 34 -3.40 -6.80 2.33
N THR A 35 -2.25 -6.18 2.61
CA THR A 35 -2.12 -4.73 2.80
C THR A 35 -1.79 -3.98 1.52
N ALA A 36 -1.57 -4.69 0.41
CA ALA A 36 -1.41 -4.08 -0.90
C ALA A 36 -2.59 -3.14 -1.19
N PRO A 37 -2.33 -1.90 -1.65
CA PRO A 37 -3.40 -0.97 -2.00
C PRO A 37 -4.31 -1.65 -3.02
N ASN A 38 -5.63 -1.51 -2.83
CA ASN A 38 -6.61 -2.20 -3.65
C ASN A 38 -6.60 -1.60 -5.07
N VAL A 39 -5.68 -2.06 -5.93
CA VAL A 39 -5.43 -1.54 -7.30
C VAL A 39 -6.68 -1.64 -8.18
N ARG A 40 -7.64 -2.50 -7.82
CA ARG A 40 -8.98 -2.59 -8.43
C ARG A 40 -9.76 -1.26 -8.39
N ARG A 41 -9.32 -0.29 -7.59
CA ARG A 41 -9.97 1.01 -7.33
C ARG A 41 -9.05 2.20 -7.61
N SER A 42 -8.01 1.99 -8.41
CA SER A 42 -7.15 3.07 -8.89
C SER A 42 -7.53 3.50 -10.31
N PHE A 43 -7.33 4.79 -10.59
CA PHE A 43 -7.54 5.43 -11.87
C PHE A 43 -6.40 6.41 -12.16
N LYS A 44 -6.39 6.98 -13.36
CA LYS A 44 -5.34 7.92 -13.79
C LYS A 44 -5.76 9.35 -13.50
N CYS A 45 -4.85 10.14 -12.95
CA CYS A 45 -5.06 11.56 -12.80
C CYS A 45 -5.24 12.17 -14.21
N PRO A 46 -6.35 12.89 -14.49
CA PRO A 46 -6.58 13.46 -15.81
C PRO A 46 -5.59 14.56 -16.18
N THR A 47 -4.90 15.15 -15.19
CA THR A 47 -3.96 16.25 -15.40
C THR A 47 -2.54 15.79 -15.66
N CYS A 48 -2.05 14.76 -14.94
CA CYS A 48 -0.65 14.33 -15.06
C CYS A 48 -0.45 12.83 -15.35
N GLY A 49 -1.51 12.03 -15.37
CA GLY A 49 -1.41 10.59 -15.64
C GLY A 49 -0.84 9.75 -14.49
N SER A 50 -0.64 10.32 -13.30
CA SER A 50 -0.29 9.55 -12.11
C SER A 50 -1.41 8.60 -11.70
N THR A 51 -1.07 7.55 -10.97
CA THR A 51 -2.08 6.63 -10.41
C THR A 51 -2.66 7.23 -9.13
N ILE A 52 -3.97 7.40 -9.10
CA ILE A 52 -4.74 7.90 -7.95
C ILE A 52 -5.79 6.86 -7.55
N THR A 53 -6.31 6.94 -6.33
CA THR A 53 -7.30 6.00 -5.78
C THR A 53 -8.65 6.69 -5.54
N MET A 54 -9.73 5.91 -5.43
CA MET A 54 -11.08 6.47 -5.14
C MET A 54 -11.19 7.27 -3.85
N PHE A 55 -10.23 7.13 -2.93
CA PHE A 55 -10.20 7.83 -1.65
C PHE A 55 -9.30 9.07 -1.68
N ASP A 56 -8.53 9.28 -2.75
CA ASP A 56 -7.71 10.48 -2.88
C ASP A 56 -8.63 11.68 -3.22
N HIS A 57 -8.56 12.73 -2.40
CA HIS A 57 -9.26 14.00 -2.66
C HIS A 57 -8.45 14.94 -3.57
N TYR A 58 -7.14 14.69 -3.68
CA TYR A 58 -6.21 15.43 -4.51
C TYR A 58 -5.12 14.49 -5.03
N CYS A 59 -4.56 14.82 -6.19
CA CYS A 59 -3.43 14.10 -6.74
C CYS A 59 -2.17 14.41 -5.92
N ARG A 60 -1.53 13.36 -5.38
CA ARG A 60 -0.29 13.49 -4.60
C ARG A 60 0.93 13.92 -5.43
N GLU A 61 0.87 13.76 -6.75
CA GLU A 61 1.97 14.11 -7.66
C GLU A 61 1.88 15.54 -8.21
N CYS A 62 0.68 16.00 -8.60
CA CYS A 62 0.52 17.32 -9.23
C CYS A 62 -0.35 18.30 -8.43
N GLY A 63 -0.97 17.88 -7.33
CA GLY A 63 -1.82 18.73 -6.49
C GLY A 63 -3.24 18.97 -7.03
N GLN A 64 -3.60 18.43 -8.20
CA GLN A 64 -4.93 18.62 -8.77
C GLN A 64 -6.02 18.10 -7.82
N LYS A 65 -7.05 18.91 -7.57
CA LYS A 65 -8.21 18.50 -6.79
C LYS A 65 -9.02 17.46 -7.58
N LEU A 66 -9.28 16.32 -6.96
CA LEU A 66 -10.05 15.25 -7.56
C LEU A 66 -11.53 15.42 -7.20
N PRO A 67 -12.45 15.28 -8.16
CA PRO A 67 -13.86 15.28 -7.85
C PRO A 67 -14.18 14.06 -6.98
N ARG A 68 -15.13 14.21 -6.05
CA ARG A 68 -15.70 13.06 -5.35
C ARG A 68 -16.26 12.10 -6.40
N TRP A 69 -16.15 10.79 -6.14
CA TRP A 69 -16.48 9.68 -7.04
C TRP A 69 -17.89 9.73 -7.70
N GLU A 70 -18.78 10.62 -7.25
CA GLU A 70 -20.16 10.80 -7.71
C GLU A 70 -20.30 11.38 -9.13
N GLY A 71 -19.21 11.77 -9.80
CA GLY A 71 -19.29 12.56 -11.06
C GLY A 71 -18.55 12.00 -12.27
N TRP A 72 -18.07 10.75 -12.25
CA TRP A 72 -17.39 10.14 -13.41
C TRP A 72 -18.28 9.03 -13.97
N SER A 73 -19.21 9.42 -14.84
CA SER A 73 -19.99 8.54 -15.73
C SER A 73 -19.49 8.67 -17.15
#